data_AF-X1FQJ5-F1
#
_entry.id   AF-X1FQJ5-F1
#
_cell.length_a   1.000
_cell.length_b   1.000
_cell.length_c   1.000
_cell.angle_alpha   90.00
_cell.angle_beta   90.00
_cell.angle_gamma   90.00
#
_symmetry.space_group_name_H-M   'P 1'
#
loop_
_entity.id
_entity.type
_entity.pdbx_description
1 polymer ?
#
loop_
_entity_poly.entity_id
_entity_poly.type
_entity_poly.pdbx_seq_one_letter_code
_entity_poly.pdbx_strand_id
1 'polypeptide(L)' 'MKIIGCDLGGTNLRAGIVDLEGGRVYHLRSTPTLAREGHAAVMVRMGALIE' A
#
# COMPACT_ATOMS: atom_id res chain seq x y z
N MET A 1 -1.18 -6.43 18.21
CA MET A 1 0.00 -6.01 17.43
C MET A 1 -0.46 -5.28 16.18
N LYS A 2 0.11 -4.11 15.88
CA LYS A 2 -0.24 -3.33 14.67
C LYS A 2 0.93 -3.36 13.68
N ILE A 3 0.62 -3.59 12.40
CA ILE A 3 1.59 -3.60 11.29
C ILE A 3 1.09 -2.73 10.14
N ILE A 4 1.98 -2.39 9.21
CA ILE A 4 1.58 -1.80 7.93
C ILE A 4 1.43 -2.95 6.93
N GLY A 5 0.23 -3.14 6.41
CA GLY A 5 -0.04 -4.05 5.30
C GLY A 5 0.04 -3.29 3.99
N CYS A 6 0.70 -3.87 2.99
CA CYS A 6 0.77 -3.30 1.65
C CYS A 6 0.36 -4.34 0.60
N ASP A 7 -0.36 -3.89 -0.42
CA ASP A 7 -0.81 -4.69 -1.56
C ASP A 7 -0.37 -4.02 -2.86
N LEU A 8 0.37 -4.77 -3.68
CA LEU A 8 0.88 -4.35 -4.98
C LEU A 8 0.05 -5.04 -6.07
N GLY A 9 -1.03 -4.39 -6.50
CA GLY A 9 -1.85 -4.84 -7.62
C GLY A 9 -1.39 -4.26 -8.95
N GLY A 10 -1.87 -4.83 -10.06
CA GLY A 10 -1.58 -4.32 -11.42
C GLY A 10 -2.19 -2.94 -11.70
N THR A 11 -3.31 -2.62 -11.04
CA THR A 11 -4.05 -1.36 -11.25
C THR A 11 -3.86 -0.38 -10.11
N ASN A 12 -3.82 -0.86 -8.86
CA ASN A 12 -3.70 -0.02 -7.67
C ASN A 12 -2.67 -0.57 -6.69
N LEU A 13 -2.00 0.35 -6.00
CA LEU A 13 -1.21 0.12 -4.79
C LEU A 13 -2.07 0.49 -3.59
N ARG A 14 -2.01 -0.30 -2.51
CA ARG A 14 -2.74 -0.01 -1.27
C ARG A 14 -1.85 -0.19 -0.06
N ALA A 15 -2.07 0.63 0.97
CA ALA A 15 -1.43 0.48 2.27
C ALA A 15 -2.40 0.83 3.40
N GLY A 16 -2.29 0.18 4.55
CA GLY A 16 -3.10 0.47 5.73
C GLY A 16 -2.52 -0.15 6.99
N ILE A 17 -2.97 0.35 8.15
CA ILE A 17 -2.59 -0.20 9.45
C ILE A 17 -3.47 -1.41 9.75
N VAL A 18 -2.88 -2.58 9.86
CA VAL A 18 -3.56 -3.83 10.19
C VAL A 18 -3.39 -4.12 11.68
N ASP A 19 -4.51 -4.21 12.38
CA ASP A 19 -4.57 -4.70 13.76
C ASP A 19 -4.83 -6.21 13.74
N LEU A 20 -3.80 -6.97 14.11
CA LEU A 20 -3.82 -8.44 14.07
C LEU A 20 -4.63 -9.06 15.20
N GLU A 21 -4.90 -8.32 16.28
CA GLU A 21 -5.71 -8.82 17.40
C GLU A 21 -7.19 -8.53 17.16
N GLY A 22 -7.50 -7.31 16.72
CA GLY A 22 -8.86 -6.88 16.44
C GLY A 22 -9.40 -7.26 15.05
N GLY A 23 -8.54 -7.73 14.14
CA GLY A 23 -8.91 -8.09 12.77
C GLY A 23 -9.37 -6.91 11.91
N ARG A 24 -8.94 -5.68 12.25
CA ARG A 24 -9.39 -4.44 11.60
C ARG A 24 -8.26 -3.79 10.80
N VAL A 25 -8.64 -3.13 9.70
CA VAL A 25 -7.75 -2.28 8.91
C VAL A 25 -8.13 -0.83 9.11
N TYR A 26 -7.14 0.00 9.45
CA TYR A 26 -7.29 1.43 9.66
C TYR A 26 -6.50 2.21 8.60
N HIS A 27 -6.94 3.43 8.30
CA HIS A 27 -6.24 4.37 7.42
C HIS A 27 -5.83 3.79 6.05
N LEU A 28 -6.72 3.00 5.43
CA LEU A 28 -6.48 2.43 4.11
C LEU A 28 -6.33 3.54 3.06
N ARG A 29 -5.16 3.62 2.44
CA ARG A 29 -4.84 4.52 1.31
C ARG A 29 -4.68 3.70 0.03
N SER A 30 -4.96 4.32 -1.11
CA SER A 30 -4.81 3.73 -2.43
C SER A 30 -4.27 4.75 -3.43
N THR A 31 -3.41 4.32 -4.36
CA THR A 31 -2.96 5.11 -5.50
C THR A 31 -2.84 4.22 -6.75
N PRO A 32 -3.02 4.73 -7.99
CA PRO A 32 -2.82 3.93 -9.19
C PRO A 32 -1.40 3.36 -9.31
N THR A 33 -1.29 2.12 -9.78
CA THR A 33 0.01 1.44 -9.97
C THR A 33 0.84 2.03 -11.09
N LEU A 34 0.20 2.53 -12.16
CA LEU A 34 0.89 3.10 -13.33
C LEU A 34 2.09 2.24 -13.79
N ALA A 35 1.88 0.93 -13.91
CA ALA A 35 2.96 -0.05 -14.12
C ALA A 35 3.85 0.25 -15.34
N ARG A 36 3.28 0.91 -16.36
CA ARG A 36 3.98 1.38 -17.56
C ARG A 36 5.13 2.37 -17.29
N GLU A 37 5.17 2.99 -16.12
CA GLU A 37 6.24 3.93 -15.72
C GLU A 37 7.47 3.21 -15.17
N GLY A 38 7.46 1.88 -15.12
CA GLY A 38 8.59 1.06 -14.68
C GLY A 38 8.63 0.82 -13.17
N HIS A 39 9.31 -0.27 -12.79
CA HIS A 39 9.31 -0.76 -11.41
C HIS A 39 9.86 0.26 -10.39
N ALA A 40 10.84 1.08 -10.78
CA ALA A 40 11.41 2.10 -9.88
C ALA A 40 10.35 3.14 -9.48
N ALA A 41 9.57 3.66 -10.42
CA ALA A 41 8.49 4.60 -10.15
C ALA A 41 7.38 3.97 -9.29
N VAL A 42 7.09 2.68 -9.52
CA VAL A 42 6.14 1.90 -8.70
C VAL A 42 6.61 1.80 -7.25
N MET A 43 7.88 1.46 -7.02
CA MET A 43 8.45 1.34 -5.67
C MET A 43 8.43 2.69 -4.93
N VAL A 44 8.75 3.79 -5.61
CA VAL A 44 8.66 5.14 -5.03
C VAL A 44 7.22 5.46 -4.62
N ARG A 45 6.22 5.20 -5.47
CA ARG A 45 4.80 5.39 -5.13
C ARG A 45 4.33 4.50 -3.98
N MET A 46 4.85 3.27 -3.89
CA MET A 46 4.54 2.37 -2.78
C MET A 46 5.11 2.90 -1.45
N GLY A 47 6.33 3.42 -1.46
CA GLY A 47 6.93 4.08 -0.29
C GLY A 47 6.12 5.30 0.16
N ALA A 48 5.73 6.16 -0.78
CA ALA A 48 4.94 7.36 -0.52
C ALA A 48 3.53 7.09 0.07
N LEU A 49 3.00 5.86 -0.06
CA LEU A 49 1.76 5.48 0.62
C LEU A 49 1.91 5.28 2.13
N ILE A 50 3.16 5.09 2.60
CA ILE A 50 3.53 4.68 3.95
C ILE A 50 4.14 5.85 4.75
N GLU A 51 4.51 6.94 4.08
CA GLU A 51 4.91 8.23 4.69
C GLU A 51 3.71 9.00 5.28
#